data_AF-A0A1V4BYJ5-F1
#
_entry.id   AF-A0A1V4BYJ5-F1
#
_cell.length_a   1.000
_cell.length_b   1.000
_cell.length_c   1.000
_cell.angle_alpha   90.00
_cell.angle_beta   90.00
_cell.angle_gamma   90.00
#
_symmetry.space_group_name_H-M   'P 1'
#
loop_
_entity.id
_entity.type
_entity.pdbx_description
1 polymer ?
#
loop_
_entity_poly.entity_id
_entity_poly.type
_entity_poly.pdbx_seq_one_letter_code
_entity_poly.pdbx_strand_id
1 'polypeptide(L)'
;MECVTLFVTKASTLEVECLVELLKQSFFYPSDDSSSDSWTTQEEDFTEEATSRAHKILSCEEVARQERIRLVVDRHLRWLLPQGQETAIRLTSDGAVAVEFRE
;
A
#
# COMPACT_ATOMS: atom_id res chain seq x y z
N MET A 1 -2.38 28.29 -2.92
CA MET A 1 -2.59 26.90 -2.51
C MET A 1 -3.96 26.85 -1.85
N GLU A 2 -4.91 26.14 -2.44
CA GLU A 2 -6.24 25.97 -1.85
C GLU A 2 -6.13 24.93 -0.72
N CYS A 3 -6.75 25.21 0.44
CA CYS A 3 -6.78 24.25 1.53
C CYS A 3 -7.84 23.19 1.25
N VAL A 4 -7.42 21.99 0.85
CA VAL A 4 -8.32 20.83 0.72
C VAL A 4 -8.48 20.17 2.08
N THR A 5 -9.72 19.85 2.46
CA THR A 5 -10.05 19.08 3.67
C THR A 5 -10.92 17.89 3.28
N LEU A 6 -10.47 16.67 3.63
CA LEU A 6 -11.23 15.45 3.44
C LEU A 6 -11.79 14.95 4.78
N PHE A 7 -13.11 14.77 4.85
CA PHE A 7 -13.78 14.18 6.01
C PHE A 7 -14.18 12.74 5.70
N VAL A 8 -13.61 11.79 6.43
CA VAL A 8 -13.88 10.36 6.28
C VAL A 8 -14.13 9.73 7.64
N THR A 9 -15.12 8.84 7.71
CA THR A 9 -15.43 8.10 8.93
C THR A 9 -15.17 6.61 8.74
N LYS A 10 -14.95 5.90 9.85
CA LYS A 10 -14.79 4.43 9.86
C LYS A 10 -16.02 3.68 9.31
N ALA A 11 -17.20 4.30 9.34
CA ALA A 11 -18.44 3.72 8.83
C ALA A 11 -18.65 3.98 7.32
N SER A 12 -17.71 4.67 6.67
CA SER A 12 -17.76 4.91 5.24
C SER A 12 -17.72 3.59 4.47
N THR A 13 -18.55 3.48 3.42
CA THR A 13 -18.54 2.34 2.48
C THR A 13 -17.50 2.52 1.36
N LEU A 14 -16.63 3.51 1.50
CA LEU A 14 -15.59 3.80 0.52
C LEU A 14 -14.52 2.71 0.56
N GLU A 15 -14.11 2.23 -0.60
CA GLU A 15 -12.99 1.31 -0.73
C GLU A 15 -11.67 2.03 -0.44
N VAL A 16 -10.65 1.29 0.00
CA VAL A 16 -9.37 1.86 0.40
C VAL A 16 -8.70 2.52 -0.79
N GLU A 17 -8.71 1.86 -1.94
CA GLU A 17 -8.16 2.32 -3.21
C GLU A 17 -8.79 3.65 -3.62
N CYS A 18 -10.09 3.82 -3.41
CA CYS A 18 -10.78 5.09 -3.63
C CYS A 18 -10.29 6.19 -2.68
N LEU A 19 -10.02 5.88 -1.40
CA LEU A 19 -9.47 6.86 -0.47
C LEU A 19 -8.02 7.22 -0.82
N VAL A 20 -7.23 6.27 -1.26
CA VAL A 20 -5.85 6.48 -1.72
C VAL A 20 -5.83 7.42 -2.91
N GLU A 21 -6.67 7.18 -3.92
CA GLU A 21 -6.79 8.09 -5.06
C GLU A 21 -7.25 9.49 -4.65
N LEU A 22 -8.25 9.60 -3.74
CA LEU A 22 -8.67 10.91 -3.24
C LEU A 22 -7.54 11.64 -2.50
N LEU A 23 -6.75 10.92 -1.69
CA LEU A 23 -5.58 11.48 -1.02
C LEU A 23 -4.53 11.93 -2.02
N LYS A 24 -4.25 11.14 -3.06
CA LYS A 24 -3.28 11.46 -4.11
C LYS A 24 -3.70 12.72 -4.87
N GLN A 25 -4.92 12.75 -5.39
CA GLN A 25 -5.44 13.90 -6.14
C GLN A 25 -5.50 15.19 -5.30
N SER A 26 -5.66 15.07 -3.98
CA SER A 26 -5.82 16.22 -3.08
C SER A 26 -4.51 16.72 -2.47
N PHE A 27 -3.55 15.82 -2.20
CA PHE A 27 -2.38 16.11 -1.37
C PHE A 27 -1.05 15.70 -1.97
N PHE A 28 -1.01 14.91 -3.05
CA PHE A 28 0.25 14.61 -3.70
C PHE A 28 0.71 15.84 -4.49
N TYR A 29 1.86 16.38 -4.09
CA TYR A 29 2.52 17.47 -4.77
C TYR A 29 4.00 17.12 -4.88
N PRO A 30 4.46 16.59 -6.04
CA PRO A 30 5.85 16.21 -6.21
C PRO A 30 6.74 17.45 -6.10
N SER A 31 7.90 17.29 -5.48
CA SER A 31 8.94 18.32 -5.49
C SER A 31 9.60 18.36 -6.88
N ASP A 32 9.64 19.56 -7.47
CA ASP A 32 10.41 19.84 -8.70
C ASP A 32 11.89 20.14 -8.39
N ASP A 33 12.31 20.07 -7.12
CA ASP A 33 13.71 20.20 -6.74
C ASP A 33 14.51 19.03 -7.30
N SER A 34 15.56 19.34 -8.04
CA SER A 34 16.44 18.33 -8.66
C SER A 34 17.22 17.48 -7.66
N SER A 35 17.25 17.88 -6.38
CA SER A 35 17.77 17.09 -5.27
C SER A 35 16.77 16.09 -4.69
N SER A 36 15.49 16.19 -5.07
CA SER A 36 14.44 15.26 -4.70
C SER A 36 14.43 14.06 -5.66
N ASP A 37 13.88 12.93 -5.20
CA ASP A 37 13.79 11.72 -6.02
C ASP A 37 12.97 11.93 -7.30
N SER A 38 13.06 10.99 -8.24
CA SER A 38 12.26 11.05 -9.45
C SER A 38 10.76 11.15 -9.12
N TRP A 39 9.99 11.80 -10.00
CA TRP A 39 8.53 11.91 -9.85
C TRP A 39 7.88 10.56 -9.54
N THR A 40 8.30 9.49 -10.22
CA THR A 40 7.78 8.14 -10.04
C THR A 40 8.06 7.60 -8.64
N THR A 41 9.27 7.77 -8.13
CA THR A 41 9.63 7.35 -6.77
C THR A 41 8.83 8.12 -5.72
N GLN A 42 8.68 9.43 -5.90
CA GLN A 42 7.85 10.25 -5.01
C GLN A 42 6.37 9.82 -5.04
N GLU A 43 5.84 9.47 -6.23
CA GLU A 43 4.47 8.98 -6.37
C GLU A 43 4.28 7.62 -5.70
N GLU A 44 5.22 6.69 -5.89
CA GLU A 44 5.22 5.38 -5.24
C GLU A 44 5.23 5.51 -3.71
N ASP A 45 6.16 6.31 -3.18
CA ASP A 45 6.30 6.52 -1.74
C ASP A 45 5.05 7.18 -1.14
N PHE A 46 4.49 8.18 -1.82
CA PHE A 46 3.22 8.79 -1.41
C PHE A 46 2.08 7.77 -1.43
N THR A 47 1.99 6.96 -2.47
CA THR A 47 0.91 5.96 -2.65
C THR A 47 0.97 4.90 -1.54
N GLU A 48 2.16 4.44 -1.16
CA GLU A 48 2.34 3.54 -0.01
C GLU A 48 1.88 4.17 1.30
N GLU A 49 2.27 5.42 1.55
CA GLU A 49 1.87 6.13 2.76
C GLU A 49 0.34 6.34 2.81
N ALA A 50 -0.24 6.78 1.69
CA ALA A 50 -1.67 6.99 1.55
C ALA A 50 -2.45 5.70 1.77
N THR A 51 -1.96 4.57 1.25
CA THR A 51 -2.61 3.26 1.44
C THR A 51 -2.59 2.84 2.91
N SER A 52 -1.44 2.96 3.57
CA SER A 52 -1.30 2.72 5.01
C SER A 52 -2.26 3.59 5.85
N ARG A 53 -2.42 4.87 5.49
CA ARG A 53 -3.37 5.79 6.13
C ARG A 53 -4.83 5.40 5.87
N ALA A 54 -5.18 5.08 4.63
CA ALA A 54 -6.53 4.70 4.24
C ALA A 54 -7.02 3.46 5.00
N HIS A 55 -6.16 2.45 5.15
CA HIS A 55 -6.45 1.28 5.97
C HIS A 55 -6.67 1.58 7.44
N LYS A 56 -5.87 2.47 8.04
CA LYS A 56 -6.07 2.86 9.45
C LYS A 56 -7.41 3.58 9.67
N ILE A 57 -7.88 4.30 8.65
CA ILE A 57 -9.13 5.07 8.71
C ILE A 57 -10.35 4.19 8.43
N LEU A 58 -10.29 3.30 7.44
CA LEU A 58 -11.46 2.56 6.93
C LEU A 58 -11.55 1.12 7.44
N SER A 59 -10.44 0.52 7.87
CA SER A 59 -10.40 -0.89 8.25
C SER A 59 -10.25 -1.08 9.77
N CYS A 60 -10.69 -2.24 10.28
CA CYS A 60 -10.25 -2.69 11.60
C CYS A 60 -8.73 -2.96 11.57
N GLU A 61 -8.07 -2.89 12.73
CA GLU A 61 -6.60 -2.95 12.84
C GLU A 61 -5.99 -4.20 12.17
N GLU A 62 -6.72 -5.32 12.21
CA GLU A 62 -6.29 -6.59 11.60
C GLU A 62 -6.29 -6.54 10.06
N VAL A 63 -7.34 -5.99 9.44
CA VAL A 63 -7.44 -5.88 7.97
C VAL A 63 -6.40 -4.89 7.44
N ALA A 64 -6.17 -3.78 8.16
CA ALA A 64 -5.11 -2.83 7.84
C ALA A 64 -3.72 -3.47 7.85
N ARG A 65 -3.49 -4.38 8.81
CA ARG A 65 -2.22 -5.11 8.93
C ARG A 65 -2.04 -6.09 7.77
N GLN A 66 -3.10 -6.81 7.38
CA GLN A 66 -3.06 -7.73 6.25
C GLN A 66 -2.71 -7.02 4.94
N GLU A 67 -3.31 -5.87 4.65
CA GLU A 67 -3.05 -5.19 3.38
C GLU A 67 -1.65 -4.59 3.31
N ARG A 68 -1.14 -4.05 4.43
CA ARG A 68 0.25 -3.62 4.50
C ARG A 68 1.23 -4.76 4.24
N ILE A 69 0.90 -5.99 4.67
CA ILE A 69 1.70 -7.18 4.34
C ILE A 69 1.58 -7.50 2.84
N ARG A 70 0.39 -7.43 2.24
CA ARG A 70 0.20 -7.68 0.79
C ARG A 70 1.01 -6.71 -0.06
N LEU A 71 1.01 -5.42 0.26
CA LEU A 71 1.81 -4.41 -0.44
C LEU A 71 3.31 -4.70 -0.41
N VAL A 72 3.86 -5.05 0.75
CA VAL A 72 5.27 -5.43 0.89
C VAL A 72 5.59 -6.68 0.07
N VAL A 73 4.70 -7.67 0.09
CA VAL A 73 4.85 -8.89 -0.72
C VAL A 73 4.80 -8.57 -2.21
N ASP A 74 3.87 -7.72 -2.65
CA ASP A 74 3.76 -7.35 -4.07
C ASP A 74 5.01 -6.58 -4.53
N ARG A 75 5.46 -5.57 -3.79
CA ARG A 75 6.63 -4.77 -4.15
C ARG A 75 7.92 -5.59 -4.19
N HIS A 76 8.15 -6.45 -3.19
CA HIS A 76 9.45 -7.09 -3.01
C HIS A 76 9.52 -8.55 -3.46
N LEU A 77 8.40 -9.28 -3.51
CA LEU A 77 8.40 -10.72 -3.79
C LEU A 77 7.73 -11.08 -5.12
N ARG A 78 6.78 -10.28 -5.64
CA ARG A 78 6.00 -10.59 -6.86
C ARG A 78 6.86 -11.00 -8.05
N TRP A 79 7.96 -10.30 -8.27
CA TRP A 79 8.87 -10.50 -9.40
C TRP A 79 9.78 -11.74 -9.25
N LEU A 80 9.85 -12.33 -8.05
CA LEU A 80 10.57 -13.58 -7.78
C LEU A 80 9.71 -14.82 -8.00
N LEU A 81 8.38 -14.66 -8.07
CA LEU A 81 7.46 -15.79 -8.15
C LEU A 81 7.46 -16.38 -9.57
N PRO A 82 7.48 -17.72 -9.71
CA PRO A 82 7.39 -18.37 -11.01
C PRO A 82 6.05 -18.05 -11.68
N GLN A 83 6.10 -17.68 -12.96
CA GLN A 83 4.88 -17.40 -13.73
C GLN A 83 4.01 -18.65 -13.86
N GLY A 84 2.70 -18.47 -13.68
CA GLY A 84 1.72 -19.53 -13.87
C GLY A 84 1.64 -20.55 -12.74
N GLN A 85 2.41 -20.41 -11.66
CA GLN A 85 2.33 -21.26 -10.47
C GLN A 85 1.79 -20.47 -9.28
N GLU A 86 0.96 -21.11 -8.46
CA GLU A 86 0.57 -20.55 -7.18
C GLU A 86 1.75 -20.69 -6.20
N THR A 87 2.09 -19.61 -5.47
CA THR A 87 3.10 -19.66 -4.42
C THR A 87 2.45 -19.45 -3.06
N ALA A 88 2.66 -20.40 -2.14
CA ALA A 88 2.26 -20.29 -0.74
C ALA A 88 3.47 -19.91 0.12
N ILE A 89 3.41 -18.75 0.78
CA ILE A 89 4.44 -18.27 1.73
C ILE A 89 3.86 -18.34 3.14
N ARG A 90 4.56 -19.04 4.04
CA ARG A 90 4.22 -19.12 5.46
C ARG A 90 5.33 -18.47 6.27
N LEU A 91 4.96 -17.43 7.01
CA LEU A 91 5.84 -16.67 7.89
C LEU A 91 5.31 -16.82 9.30
N THR A 92 6.16 -17.24 10.23
CA THR A 92 5.85 -17.23 11.66
C THR A 92 6.68 -16.17 12.37
N SER A 93 6.13 -15.58 13.44
CA SER A 93 6.78 -14.50 14.18
C SER A 93 8.08 -14.92 14.88
N ASP A 94 8.28 -16.22 15.09
CA ASP A 94 9.49 -16.84 15.63
C ASP A 94 10.56 -17.10 14.55
N GLY A 95 10.31 -16.68 13.30
CA GLY A 95 11.33 -16.54 12.25
C GLY A 95 11.40 -17.69 11.25
N ALA A 96 10.50 -18.67 11.30
CA ALA A 96 10.44 -19.68 10.26
C ALA A 96 9.78 -19.10 9.00
N VAL A 97 10.47 -19.21 7.86
CA VAL A 97 9.94 -18.86 6.54
C VAL A 97 9.90 -20.12 5.70
N ALA A 98 8.70 -20.54 5.30
CA ALA A 98 8.49 -21.64 4.38
C ALA A 98 7.87 -21.12 3.08
N VAL A 99 8.37 -21.60 1.95
CA VAL A 99 7.89 -21.24 0.61
C VAL A 99 7.62 -22.53 -0.16
N GLU A 100 6.42 -22.65 -0.72
CA GLU A 100 5.99 -23.79 -1.53
C GLU A 100 5.41 -23.29 -2.85
N PHE A 101 5.80 -23.93 -3.96
CA PHE A 101 5.18 -23.73 -5.26
C PHE A 101 4.15 -24.84 -5.48
N ARG A 102 3.01 -24.48 -6.05
CA ARG A 102 1.93 -25.41 -6.42
C ARG A 102 1.70 -25.29 -7.92
N GLU A 103 1.54 -26.46 -8.54
CA GLU A 103 1.19 -26.61 -9.96
C GLU A 103 -0.24 -26.16 -10.24
#